data_AF-A0A2S2QGQ9-F1
#
_entry.id   AF-A0A2S2QGQ9-F1
#
_cell.length_a   1.000
_cell.length_b   1.000
_cell.length_c   1.000
_cell.angle_alpha   90.00
_cell.angle_beta   90.00
_cell.angle_gamma   90.00
#
_symmetry.space_group_name_H-M   'P 1'
#
loop_
_entity.id
_entity.type
_entity.pdbx_description
1 polymer ?
#
loop_
_entity_poly.entity_id
_entity_poly.type
_entity_poly.pdbx_seq_one_letter_code
_entity_poly.pdbx_strand_id
1 'polypeptide(L)'
;MSININNTNLVIVNLNANGLKRNRNTFAAFLCHHNVDIACISETHLSTPESIKLNGYFILCSDRPATRPSGKVALLIRAKIKHQQAYIPPMRSLEAVAIALSINNITQL
;
A
#
# COMPACT_ATOMS: atom_id res chain seq x y z
N MET A 1 -19.31 -29.37 15.96
CA MET A 1 -18.08 -28.83 15.36
C MET A 1 -18.36 -27.38 15.01
N SER A 2 -17.79 -26.43 15.76
CA SER A 2 -18.09 -25.01 15.58
C SER A 2 -17.18 -24.44 14.51
N ILE A 3 -17.76 -23.97 13.41
CA ILE A 3 -17.01 -23.30 12.33
C ILE A 3 -16.79 -21.86 12.78
N ASN A 4 -15.56 -21.49 13.13
CA ASN A 4 -15.23 -20.11 13.46
C ASN A 4 -15.05 -19.32 12.16
N ILE A 5 -16.10 -18.60 11.76
CA ILE A 5 -16.07 -17.73 10.59
C ILE A 5 -15.48 -16.39 11.03
N ASN A 6 -14.15 -16.26 10.93
CA ASN A 6 -13.48 -14.98 11.16
C ASN A 6 -13.80 -14.04 9.99
N ASN A 7 -14.85 -13.23 10.12
CA ASN A 7 -15.23 -12.23 9.12
C ASN A 7 -14.23 -11.06 9.16
N THR A 8 -13.04 -11.25 8.59
CA THR A 8 -12.01 -10.21 8.55
C THR A 8 -12.26 -9.30 7.35
N ASN A 9 -12.92 -8.17 7.60
CA ASN A 9 -13.04 -7.10 6.61
C ASN A 9 -11.64 -6.52 6.31
N LEU A 10 -11.32 -6.36 5.03
CA LEU A 10 -10.09 -5.73 4.58
C LEU A 10 -10.32 -4.22 4.44
N VAL A 11 -9.55 -3.40 5.16
CA VAL A 11 -9.66 -1.93 5.05
C VAL A 11 -8.62 -1.41 4.07
N ILE A 12 -9.09 -0.92 2.91
CA ILE A 12 -8.24 -0.34 1.86
C ILE A 12 -8.53 1.16 1.75
N VAL A 13 -7.48 1.97 1.66
CA VAL A 13 -7.59 3.41 1.42
C VAL A 13 -6.79 3.82 0.19
N ASN A 14 -7.26 4.86 -0.50
CA ASN A 14 -6.53 5.53 -1.57
C ASN A 14 -6.35 7.01 -1.18
N LEU A 15 -5.10 7.49 -1.11
CA LEU A 15 -4.79 8.81 -0.60
C LEU A 15 -3.70 9.49 -1.43
N ASN A 16 -3.95 10.75 -1.80
CA ASN A 16 -2.91 11.63 -2.31
C ASN A 16 -2.13 12.22 -1.12
N ALA A 17 -0.83 11.93 -1.03
CA ALA A 17 -0.01 12.36 0.10
C ALA A 17 0.53 13.79 -0.03
N ASN A 18 0.58 14.34 -1.24
CA ASN A 18 1.27 15.61 -1.55
C ASN A 18 2.64 15.73 -0.82
N GLY A 19 3.43 14.64 -0.87
CA GLY A 19 4.68 14.48 -0.13
C GLY A 19 4.53 13.75 1.21
N LEU A 20 4.81 12.45 1.20
CA LEU A 20 4.65 11.57 2.37
C LEU A 20 5.66 11.87 3.50
N LYS A 21 6.85 12.38 3.15
CA LYS A 21 7.94 12.63 4.11
C LYS A 21 7.61 13.72 5.13
N ARG A 22 6.88 14.76 4.72
CA ARG A 22 6.52 15.90 5.58
C ARG A 22 5.51 15.52 6.66
N ASN A 23 4.61 14.58 6.35
CA ASN A 23 3.46 14.25 7.20
C ASN A 23 3.49 12.80 7.72
N ARG A 24 4.68 12.17 7.75
CA ARG A 24 4.84 10.73 8.09
C ARG A 24 4.16 10.32 9.40
N ASN A 25 4.30 11.10 10.46
CA ASN A 25 3.75 10.74 11.78
C ASN A 25 2.23 10.83 11.79
N THR A 26 1.66 11.90 11.23
CA THR A 26 0.22 12.07 11.08
C THR A 26 -0.37 10.97 10.21
N PHE A 27 0.32 10.60 9.13
CA PHE A 27 -0.09 9.50 8.28
C PHE A 27 -0.01 8.15 8.98
N ALA A 28 1.04 7.89 9.77
CA ALA A 28 1.13 6.68 10.60
C ALA A 28 -0.01 6.60 11.62
N ALA A 29 -0.33 7.72 12.27
CA ALA A 29 -1.46 7.82 13.20
C ALA A 29 -2.79 7.54 12.49
N PHE A 30 -2.99 8.08 11.29
CA PHE A 30 -4.18 7.81 10.47
C PHE A 30 -4.32 6.32 10.14
N LEU A 31 -3.25 5.67 9.66
CA LEU A 31 -3.27 4.24 9.33
C LEU A 31 -3.63 3.38 10.55
N CYS A 32 -3.08 3.74 11.72
CA CYS A 32 -3.36 3.07 12.98
C CYS A 32 -4.81 3.29 13.43
N HIS A 33 -5.26 4.54 13.46
CA HIS A 33 -6.59 4.93 13.92
C HIS A 33 -7.72 4.28 13.10
N HIS A 34 -7.57 4.24 11.77
CA HIS A 34 -8.56 3.61 10.88
C HIS A 34 -8.31 2.12 10.63
N ASN A 35 -7.32 1.55 11.33
CA ASN A 35 -6.94 0.14 11.20
C ASN A 35 -6.70 -0.31 9.75
N VAL A 36 -6.09 0.56 8.94
CA VAL A 36 -5.89 0.36 7.49
C VAL A 36 -5.01 -0.85 7.22
N ASP A 37 -5.45 -1.77 6.38
CA ASP A 37 -4.65 -2.93 5.99
C ASP A 37 -3.81 -2.65 4.75
N ILE A 38 -4.37 -1.92 3.77
CA ILE A 38 -3.69 -1.55 2.53
C ILE A 38 -3.92 -0.07 2.24
N ALA A 39 -2.85 0.66 1.93
CA ALA A 39 -2.94 2.06 1.52
C ALA A 39 -2.26 2.27 0.17
N CYS A 40 -3.05 2.72 -0.81
CA CYS A 40 -2.59 3.18 -2.12
C CYS A 40 -2.28 4.67 -2.03
N ILE A 41 -1.05 5.06 -2.30
CA ILE A 41 -0.59 6.43 -2.10
C ILE A 41 -0.08 7.01 -3.42
N SER A 42 -0.62 8.17 -3.81
CA SER A 42 -0.11 8.97 -4.94
C SER A 42 0.66 10.20 -4.46
N GLU A 43 1.45 10.79 -5.34
CA GLU A 43 2.27 12.00 -5.08
C GLU A 43 3.13 11.88 -3.82
N THR A 44 3.81 10.75 -3.67
CA THR A 44 4.59 10.45 -2.46
C THR A 44 5.80 11.37 -2.30
N HIS A 45 6.33 11.92 -3.41
CA HIS A 45 7.57 12.70 -3.50
C HIS A 45 8.79 12.02 -2.85
N LEU A 46 8.80 10.68 -2.79
CA LEU A 46 9.90 9.91 -2.20
C LEU A 46 11.03 9.71 -3.21
N SER A 47 12.28 9.93 -2.84
CA SER A 47 13.39 9.73 -3.79
C SER A 47 13.77 8.25 -3.97
N THR A 48 13.55 7.43 -2.94
CA THR A 48 13.80 5.98 -2.89
C THR A 48 12.81 5.28 -1.95
N PRO A 49 12.47 3.99 -2.12
CA PRO A 49 11.63 3.24 -1.18
C PRO A 49 12.22 3.17 0.24
N GLU A 50 13.54 3.25 0.38
CA GLU A 50 14.23 3.28 1.68
C GLU A 50 14.02 4.59 2.45
N SER A 51 13.48 5.63 1.80
CA SER A 51 13.32 6.95 2.40
C SER A 51 12.21 7.03 3.46
N ILE A 52 11.32 6.02 3.54
CA ILE A 52 10.30 5.92 4.60
C ILE A 52 10.21 4.50 5.13
N LYS A 53 10.19 4.37 6.46
CA LYS A 53 9.82 3.15 7.18
C LYS A 53 8.55 3.42 7.99
N LEU A 54 7.56 2.54 7.90
CA LEU A 54 6.36 2.58 8.74
C LEU A 54 6.21 1.23 9.41
N ASN A 55 6.31 1.21 10.74
CA ASN A 55 6.31 -0.03 11.50
C ASN A 55 5.02 -0.81 11.25
N GLY A 56 5.16 -2.11 11.00
CA GLY A 56 4.03 -2.99 10.73
C GLY A 56 3.51 -2.94 9.29
N TYR A 57 4.17 -2.22 8.37
CA TYR A 57 3.84 -2.20 6.94
C TYR A 57 5.04 -2.55 6.06
N PHE A 58 4.79 -3.37 5.04
CA PHE A 58 5.62 -3.47 3.85
C PHE A 58 5.30 -2.31 2.91
N ILE A 59 6.32 -1.77 2.24
CA ILE A 59 6.18 -0.62 1.35
C ILE A 59 6.77 -1.00 -0.01
N LEU A 60 5.95 -0.90 -1.06
CA LEU A 60 6.37 -1.05 -2.44
C LEU A 60 6.22 0.30 -3.14
N CYS A 61 7.23 0.75 -3.88
CA CYS A 61 7.20 2.03 -4.61
C CYS A 61 7.54 1.80 -6.08
N SER A 62 6.90 2.59 -6.95
CA SER A 62 7.28 2.66 -8.37
C SER A 62 8.24 3.84 -8.56
N ASP A 63 9.54 3.55 -8.55
CA ASP A 63 10.58 4.53 -8.84
C ASP A 63 10.92 4.49 -10.32
N ARG A 64 10.26 5.33 -11.11
CA ARG A 64 10.79 5.66 -12.44
C ARG A 64 12.08 6.45 -12.26
N PRO A 65 13.20 6.09 -12.92
CA PRO A 65 14.35 6.98 -13.05
C PRO A 65 13.94 8.12 -14.00
N ALA A 66 13.29 9.14 -13.44
CA ALA A 66 12.91 10.35 -14.14
C ALA A 66 13.77 11.51 -13.64
N THR A 67 14.16 12.40 -14.56
CA THR A 67 14.94 13.62 -14.29
C THR A 67 14.18 14.66 -13.46
N ARG A 68 12.88 14.44 -13.22
CA ARG A 68 12.03 15.24 -12.34
C ARG A 68 11.38 14.32 -11.31
N PRO A 69 11.12 14.81 -10.08
CA PRO A 69 10.33 14.08 -9.09
C PRO A 69 8.88 13.99 -9.57
N SER A 70 8.57 13.03 -10.44
CA SER A 70 7.23 12.85 -11.01
C SER A 70 6.44 11.80 -10.24
N GLY A 71 5.21 12.12 -9.83
CA GLY A 71 4.08 11.19 -9.74
C GLY A 71 4.23 9.89 -8.93
N LYS A 72 5.26 9.77 -8.09
CA LYS A 72 5.61 8.48 -7.48
C LYS A 72 4.47 7.92 -6.64
N VAL A 73 4.08 6.70 -6.97
CA VAL A 73 3.07 5.94 -6.24
C VAL A 73 3.73 4.94 -5.29
N ALA A 74 3.07 4.69 -4.17
CA ALA A 74 3.45 3.67 -3.21
C ALA A 74 2.25 2.84 -2.78
N LEU A 75 2.53 1.59 -2.42
CA LEU A 75 1.58 0.70 -1.80
C LEU A 75 2.12 0.30 -0.43
N LEU A 76 1.34 0.56 0.61
CA LEU A 76 1.64 0.12 1.96
C LEU A 76 0.73 -1.04 2.31
N ILE A 77 1.32 -2.12 2.81
CA ILE A 77 0.63 -3.38 3.05
C ILE A 77 0.95 -3.81 4.45
N ARG A 78 -0.06 -3.92 5.31
CA ARG A 78 0.13 -4.34 6.70
C ARG A 78 0.80 -5.72 6.73
N ALA A 79 1.80 -5.89 7.58
CA ALA A 79 2.72 -7.03 7.54
C ALA A 79 2.04 -8.40 7.67
N LYS A 80 0.88 -8.46 8.33
CA LYS A 80 0.07 -9.69 8.47
C LYS A 80 -0.66 -10.10 7.19
N ILE A 81 -0.79 -9.21 6.21
CA ILE A 81 -1.50 -9.47 4.96
C ILE A 81 -0.55 -10.23 4.01
N LYS A 82 -0.87 -11.49 3.76
CA LYS A 82 -0.16 -12.31 2.76
C LYS A 82 -0.48 -11.79 1.37
N HIS A 83 0.56 -11.53 0.59
CA HIS A 83 0.45 -10.98 -0.76
C HIS A 83 1.64 -11.40 -1.61
N GLN A 84 1.50 -11.26 -2.91
CA GLN A 84 2.59 -11.39 -3.87
C GLN A 84 2.68 -10.12 -4.69
N GLN A 85 3.89 -9.62 -4.94
CA GLN A 85 4.07 -8.49 -5.84
C GLN A 85 3.67 -8.91 -7.26
N ALA A 86 2.77 -8.14 -7.88
CA ALA A 86 2.34 -8.39 -9.23
C ALA A 86 3.29 -7.70 -10.21
N TYR A 87 3.60 -8.37 -11.32
CA TYR A 87 4.38 -7.78 -12.39
C TYR A 87 3.54 -6.72 -13.12
N ILE A 88 4.12 -5.52 -13.28
CA ILE A 88 3.58 -4.47 -14.13
C ILE A 88 4.60 -4.22 -15.24
N PRO A 89 4.22 -4.33 -16.52
CA PRO A 89 5.12 -3.99 -17.62
C PRO A 89 5.49 -2.50 -17.56
N PRO A 90 6.68 -2.09 -18.02
CA PRO A 90 7.07 -0.68 -18.03
C PRO A 90 6.05 0.18 -18.79
N MET A 91 5.43 1.15 -18.11
CA MET A 91 4.47 2.09 -18.70
C MET A 91 5.12 3.46 -18.86
N ARG A 92 4.93 4.11 -20.02
CA ARG A 92 5.57 5.41 -20.32
C ARG A 92 4.87 6.61 -19.67
N SER A 93 3.57 6.49 -19.44
CA SER A 93 2.67 7.57 -19.03
C SER A 93 2.01 7.33 -17.68
N LEU A 94 2.33 6.23 -16.99
CA LEU A 94 1.72 5.86 -15.72
C LEU A 94 2.75 5.23 -14.79
N GLU A 95 2.88 5.78 -13.59
CA GLU A 95 3.53 5.10 -12.47
C GLU A 95 2.52 4.17 -11.80
N ALA A 96 2.88 2.89 -11.67
CA ALA A 96 2.02 1.89 -11.06
C ALA A 96 2.84 0.88 -10.24
N VAL A 97 2.19 0.36 -9.19
CA VAL A 97 2.64 -0.76 -8.36
C VAL A 97 1.42 -1.61 -8.02
N ALA A 98 1.57 -2.93 -8.00
CA ALA A 98 0.45 -3.83 -7.78
C ALA A 98 0.86 -5.05 -6.95
N ILE A 99 -0.12 -5.62 -6.29
CA ILE A 99 -0.03 -6.90 -5.60
C ILE A 99 -1.20 -7.78 -5.97
N ALA A 100 -0.99 -9.08 -5.90
CA ALA A 100 -2.03 -10.09 -5.88
C ALA A 100 -2.32 -10.49 -4.43
N LEU A 101 -3.62 -10.55 -4.10
CA LEU A 101 -4.13 -10.99 -2.80
C LEU A 101 -4.92 -12.29 -2.99
N SER A 102 -4.76 -13.22 -2.07
CA SER A 102 -5.66 -14.38 -1.98
C SER A 102 -6.74 -14.06 -0.96
N ILE A 103 -8.00 -14.01 -1.40
CA ILE A 103 -9.16 -13.77 -0.55
C ILE A 103 -9.93 -15.08 -0.47
N ASN A 104 -9.94 -15.71 0.71
CA ASN A 104 -10.72 -16.92 0.95
C ASN A 104 -12.19 -16.54 1.11
N ASN A 105 -12.94 -16.43 0.02
CA ASN A 105 -14.40 -16.40 0.07
C ASN A 105 -14.91 -17.82 0.37
N ILE A 106 -14.94 -18.20 1.65
CA ILE A 106 -15.76 -19.33 2.06
C ILE A 106 -17.19 -18.79 2.19
N THR A 107 -17.90 -18.75 1.06
CA THR A 107 -19.36 -18.67 1.09
C THR A 107 -19.87 -20.09 1.24
N GLN A 108 -20.08 -20.55 2.48
CA GLN A 108 -20.85 -21.77 2.73
C GLN A 108 -22.32 -21.36 2.87
N LEU A 109 -23.13 -21.74 1.88
CA LEU A 109 -24.57 -21.91 2.02
C LEU A 109 -24.86 -23.30 2.58
#